data_AF-A0A1G5X461-F1
#
_entry.id   AF-A0A1G5X461-F1
#
_cell.length_a   1.000
_cell.length_b   1.000
_cell.length_c   1.000
_cell.angle_alpha   90.00
_cell.angle_beta   90.00
_cell.angle_gamma   90.00
#
_symmetry.space_group_name_H-M   'P 1'
#
loop_
_entity.id
_entity.type
_entity.pdbx_description
1 polymer ?
#
loop_
_entity_poly.entity_id
_entity_poly.type
_entity_poly.pdbx_seq_one_letter_code
_entity_poly.pdbx_strand_id
1 'polypeptide(L)'
;MTEMRFFRKIIIILTISFGAMFVTSCTSQGVTSIEQEKPDASPQTLEVDITFEGGSGKAYIKSPVEITKTGDELVAKFVWSSKNYDYMIVNGVKYENENNGGESTFTVPIDTLEEPLTVIGDTVAMSTPHEIEYVITWNKDGEDSEENADTSNMVKVSDVTIEGFTPKGELELDYATGFKVTRYDDFDLVKIENSGNYLLIDEEKTPPLNLLDEVTVIKKPADRTYLVSTSAMDLIDKCGALSDILLSGTRESDWYVDEAKEAMARGDLIYAGKYRAPDYELILEKGCNLAIENTMIYHEPAVKAKLEELGIPVLVETSSYESHPLGRLEWIKLYGVLFNKEKEAEDYFNRKIKELEPILNEKPDTGEKVAFFHVTAAGMINVRKPGDYITKMIEMAGGHYFLEDDGDSGNALSSMNMQMEDFYEKAGDADIIIYNSTIGGEIASIDDLLDKNPLFKDFKAVKEGRVYCTERNFFQQTTGLADFIIDLNKAFNEKEEDFTYINKLD
;
A
#
# COMPACT_ATOMS: atom_id res chain seq x y z
N MET A 1 -11.14 -80.75 -16.34
CA MET A 1 -11.81 -79.44 -16.21
C MET A 1 -10.78 -78.39 -16.61
N THR A 2 -10.39 -78.34 -17.89
CA THR A 2 -11.06 -77.67 -19.04
C THR A 2 -10.92 -76.15 -18.87
N GLU A 3 -10.25 -75.35 -19.70
CA GLU A 3 -9.54 -75.47 -21.00
C GLU A 3 -8.67 -74.18 -21.14
N MET A 4 -7.39 -74.26 -21.57
CA MET A 4 -6.84 -73.87 -22.90
C MET A 4 -6.94 -72.36 -23.28
N ARG A 5 -6.00 -71.67 -23.95
CA ARG A 5 -4.62 -71.89 -24.46
C ARG A 5 -4.19 -70.61 -25.24
N PHE A 6 -2.89 -70.29 -25.19
CA PHE A 6 -2.00 -69.87 -26.33
C PHE A 6 -1.98 -68.40 -26.83
N PHE A 7 -0.83 -67.69 -26.74
CA PHE A 7 0.34 -67.55 -27.68
C PHE A 7 0.11 -66.45 -28.76
N ARG A 8 1.05 -65.66 -29.29
CA ARG A 8 2.52 -65.46 -29.19
C ARG A 8 2.88 -64.21 -30.05
N LYS A 9 3.93 -63.46 -29.66
CA LYS A 9 5.04 -62.79 -30.41
C LYS A 9 4.75 -62.07 -31.76
N ILE A 10 5.41 -60.94 -32.11
CA ILE A 10 6.79 -60.85 -32.66
C ILE A 10 7.24 -59.36 -32.79
N ILE A 11 8.54 -59.13 -32.53
CA ILE A 11 9.38 -57.92 -32.74
C ILE A 11 9.82 -57.82 -34.22
N ILE A 12 10.05 -56.61 -34.77
CA ILE A 12 11.19 -56.29 -35.68
C ILE A 12 11.35 -54.77 -35.87
N ILE A 13 12.60 -54.33 -35.71
CA ILE A 13 13.19 -53.01 -36.01
C ILE A 13 13.64 -53.00 -37.48
N LEU A 14 13.50 -51.90 -38.23
CA LEU A 14 14.48 -51.53 -39.26
C LEU A 14 14.45 -50.03 -39.61
N THR A 15 15.61 -49.40 -39.42
CA THR A 15 16.06 -48.09 -39.92
C THR A 15 16.25 -48.11 -41.45
N ILE A 16 16.14 -46.97 -42.15
CA ILE A 16 17.07 -46.48 -43.21
C ILE A 16 16.66 -45.09 -43.73
N SER A 17 17.71 -44.32 -43.97
CA SER A 17 17.85 -42.89 -44.27
C SER A 17 17.62 -42.44 -45.73
N PHE A 18 17.65 -41.10 -45.92
CA PHE A 18 17.97 -40.32 -47.16
C PHE A 18 16.96 -40.41 -48.32
N GLY A 19 16.63 -39.38 -49.09
CA GLY A 19 17.11 -38.00 -49.25
C GLY A 19 16.66 -37.49 -50.64
N ALA A 20 16.75 -36.17 -50.83
CA ALA A 20 16.79 -35.42 -52.10
C ALA A 20 15.49 -35.13 -52.91
N MET A 21 15.20 -33.82 -52.95
CA MET A 21 14.77 -32.97 -54.09
C MET A 21 14.53 -33.64 -55.46
N PHE A 22 13.46 -33.25 -56.14
CA PHE A 22 13.54 -32.44 -57.38
C PHE A 22 12.18 -31.86 -57.78
N VAL A 23 12.30 -30.71 -58.46
CA VAL A 23 11.29 -29.74 -58.88
C VAL A 23 10.66 -30.15 -60.21
N THR A 24 9.37 -29.88 -60.44
CA THR A 24 8.79 -29.08 -61.55
C THR A 24 7.35 -29.48 -61.93
N SER A 25 6.49 -28.44 -61.90
CA SER A 25 5.30 -28.14 -62.70
C SER A 25 4.54 -29.25 -63.44
N CYS A 26 3.23 -29.30 -63.20
CA CYS A 26 2.24 -29.01 -64.26
C CYS A 26 0.84 -28.78 -63.67
N THR A 27 0.26 -27.65 -64.02
CA THR A 27 -1.14 -27.25 -63.82
C THR A 27 -2.08 -28.07 -64.69
N SER A 28 -3.15 -28.65 -64.13
CA SER A 28 -4.52 -28.54 -64.68
C SER A 28 -5.59 -29.10 -63.73
N GLN A 29 -6.45 -28.20 -63.26
CA GLN A 29 -7.89 -28.37 -63.05
C GLN A 29 -8.42 -29.57 -62.25
N GLY A 30 -8.79 -29.28 -61.00
CA GLY A 30 -10.22 -29.23 -60.65
C GLY A 30 -10.86 -30.52 -60.18
N VAL A 31 -10.64 -30.87 -58.92
CA VAL A 31 -11.70 -31.44 -58.08
C VAL A 31 -11.69 -30.68 -56.75
N THR A 32 -12.71 -29.85 -56.56
CA THR A 32 -13.03 -29.15 -55.32
C THR A 32 -13.34 -30.19 -54.25
N SER A 33 -12.35 -30.48 -53.41
CA SER A 33 -12.59 -31.02 -52.07
C SER A 33 -12.44 -29.84 -51.14
N ILE A 34 -13.56 -29.45 -50.51
CA ILE A 34 -13.55 -28.52 -49.40
C ILE A 34 -12.90 -29.30 -48.25
N GLU A 35 -11.58 -29.17 -48.11
CA GLU A 35 -10.97 -29.32 -46.79
C GLU A 35 -11.54 -28.18 -45.95
N GLN A 36 -12.39 -28.53 -44.98
CA GLN A 36 -12.57 -27.65 -43.84
C GLN A 36 -11.20 -27.57 -43.16
N GLU A 37 -10.45 -26.51 -43.46
CA GLU A 37 -9.42 -26.01 -42.55
C GLU A 37 -10.13 -25.79 -41.22
N LYS A 38 -9.95 -26.73 -40.29
CA LYS A 38 -10.14 -26.44 -38.87
C LYS A 38 -8.92 -25.57 -38.53
N PRO A 39 -9.09 -24.27 -38.22
CA PRO A 39 -7.95 -23.47 -37.80
C PRO A 39 -7.40 -24.13 -36.54
N ASP A 40 -6.14 -24.56 -36.59
CA ASP A 40 -5.37 -24.92 -35.41
C ASP A 40 -5.07 -23.59 -34.70
N ALA A 41 -6.09 -23.09 -33.99
CA ALA A 41 -6.00 -21.84 -33.27
C ALA A 41 -5.08 -22.10 -32.07
N SER A 42 -3.86 -21.56 -32.14
CA SER A 42 -2.95 -21.54 -31.01
C SER A 42 -3.62 -20.76 -29.87
N PRO A 43 -3.64 -21.29 -28.64
CA PRO A 43 -4.22 -20.57 -27.51
C PRO A 43 -3.47 -19.26 -27.29
N GLN A 44 -4.22 -18.16 -27.21
CA GLN A 44 -3.69 -16.85 -26.85
C GLN A 44 -4.14 -16.51 -25.44
N THR A 45 -3.19 -16.17 -24.58
CA THR A 45 -3.45 -15.71 -23.23
C THR A 45 -3.42 -14.20 -23.19
N LEU A 46 -4.42 -13.59 -22.57
CA LEU A 46 -4.53 -12.16 -22.35
C LEU A 46 -5.03 -11.91 -20.92
N GLU A 47 -4.59 -10.81 -20.33
CA GLU A 47 -4.97 -10.38 -18.99
C GLU A 47 -6.07 -9.33 -19.12
N VAL A 48 -7.22 -9.55 -18.48
CA VAL A 48 -8.37 -8.62 -18.51
C VAL A 48 -8.64 -8.13 -17.10
N ASP A 49 -8.62 -6.82 -16.91
CA ASP A 49 -9.05 -6.24 -15.66
C ASP A 49 -10.55 -6.44 -15.42
N ILE A 50 -10.88 -6.71 -14.17
CA ILE A 50 -12.27 -6.90 -13.75
C ILE A 50 -12.62 -5.97 -12.59
N THR A 51 -13.90 -5.61 -12.52
CA THR A 51 -14.55 -5.24 -11.27
C THR A 51 -15.38 -6.42 -10.76
N PHE A 52 -15.44 -6.56 -9.44
CA PHE A 52 -16.01 -7.72 -8.76
C PHE A 52 -16.90 -7.24 -7.62
N GLU A 53 -18.18 -7.58 -7.66
CA GLU A 53 -19.18 -7.16 -6.68
C GLU A 53 -19.96 -8.37 -6.15
N GLY A 54 -20.34 -8.36 -4.87
CA GLY A 54 -21.12 -9.42 -4.24
C GLY A 54 -20.58 -9.89 -2.90
N GLY A 55 -21.40 -10.64 -2.15
CA GLY A 55 -21.05 -11.12 -0.80
C GLY A 55 -20.87 -10.02 0.25
N SER A 56 -19.99 -10.26 1.22
CA SER A 56 -19.74 -9.37 2.38
C SER A 56 -18.54 -8.42 2.22
N GLY A 57 -17.95 -8.34 1.02
CA GLY A 57 -16.75 -7.53 0.73
C GLY A 57 -15.43 -8.09 1.28
N LYS A 58 -15.45 -9.25 1.97
CA LYS A 58 -14.27 -9.87 2.59
C LYS A 58 -13.44 -10.77 1.67
N ALA A 59 -13.99 -11.13 0.51
CA ALA A 59 -13.33 -11.95 -0.50
C ALA A 59 -13.46 -11.25 -1.85
N TYR A 60 -12.37 -11.25 -2.60
CA TYR A 60 -12.29 -10.76 -3.97
C TYR A 60 -11.63 -11.80 -4.88
N ILE A 61 -11.88 -11.67 -6.19
CA ILE A 61 -11.13 -12.35 -7.25
C ILE A 61 -9.97 -11.43 -7.67
N LYS A 62 -8.77 -11.99 -7.83
CA LYS A 62 -7.61 -11.24 -8.28
C LYS A 62 -7.82 -10.69 -9.70
N SER A 63 -7.51 -9.42 -9.88
CA SER A 63 -7.44 -8.73 -11.18
C SER A 63 -5.97 -8.38 -11.49
N PRO A 64 -5.51 -8.49 -12.74
CA PRO A 64 -6.27 -8.95 -13.92
C PRO A 64 -6.54 -10.46 -13.91
N VAL A 65 -7.58 -10.88 -14.62
CA VAL A 65 -7.95 -12.28 -14.83
C VAL A 65 -7.28 -12.80 -16.11
N GLU A 66 -6.64 -13.96 -16.01
CA GLU A 66 -6.06 -14.66 -17.16
C GLU A 66 -7.17 -15.26 -18.02
N ILE A 67 -7.30 -14.78 -19.26
CA ILE A 67 -8.22 -15.30 -20.26
C ILE A 67 -7.43 -16.03 -21.33
N THR A 68 -7.74 -17.31 -21.55
CA THR A 68 -7.22 -18.09 -22.67
C THR A 68 -8.25 -18.17 -23.78
N LYS A 69 -7.93 -17.62 -24.95
CA LYS A 69 -8.74 -17.69 -26.16
C LYS A 69 -8.22 -18.76 -27.11
N THR A 70 -9.06 -19.73 -27.44
CA THR A 70 -8.76 -20.78 -28.43
C THR A 70 -9.85 -20.78 -29.50
N GLY A 71 -9.60 -20.11 -30.63
CA GLY A 71 -10.64 -19.87 -31.63
C GLY A 71 -11.71 -18.92 -31.09
N ASP A 72 -12.97 -19.39 -31.03
CA ASP A 72 -14.10 -18.66 -30.46
C ASP A 72 -14.37 -19.01 -28.98
N GLU A 73 -13.63 -19.97 -28.41
CA GLU A 73 -13.79 -20.36 -27.01
C GLU A 73 -12.95 -19.47 -26.10
N LEU A 74 -13.57 -18.97 -25.03
CA LEU A 74 -12.93 -18.18 -23.98
C LEU A 74 -12.97 -18.97 -22.67
N VAL A 75 -11.81 -19.06 -22.02
CA VAL A 75 -11.68 -19.70 -20.71
C VAL A 75 -11.03 -18.71 -19.75
N ALA A 76 -11.69 -18.42 -18.64
CA ALA A 76 -11.21 -17.54 -17.58
C ALA A 76 -10.67 -18.33 -16.40
N LYS A 77 -9.55 -17.90 -15.85
CA LYS A 77 -8.96 -18.47 -14.64
C LYS A 77 -9.13 -17.51 -13.47
N PHE A 78 -10.08 -17.82 -12.61
CA PHE A 78 -10.40 -17.02 -11.43
C PHE A 78 -9.63 -17.51 -10.20
N VAL A 79 -8.84 -16.62 -9.61
CA VAL A 79 -8.12 -16.88 -8.34
C VAL A 79 -8.74 -16.03 -7.25
N TRP A 80 -9.32 -16.68 -6.24
CA TRP A 80 -9.95 -16.03 -5.12
C TRP A 80 -8.93 -15.74 -4.02
N SER A 81 -9.04 -14.59 -3.38
CA SER A 81 -8.28 -14.19 -2.19
C SER A 81 -8.44 -15.13 -0.97
N SER A 82 -9.39 -16.06 -1.01
CA SER A 82 -9.65 -17.04 0.04
C SER A 82 -9.43 -18.46 -0.48
N LYS A 83 -8.88 -19.31 0.38
CA LYS A 83 -8.74 -20.76 0.16
C LYS A 83 -10.00 -21.57 0.47
N ASN A 84 -11.03 -20.90 0.99
CA ASN A 84 -12.22 -21.55 1.56
C ASN A 84 -13.42 -21.54 0.60
N TYR A 85 -13.18 -21.61 -0.71
CA TYR A 85 -14.21 -21.89 -1.70
C TYR A 85 -14.04 -23.30 -2.25
N ASP A 86 -15.08 -24.11 -2.10
CA ASP A 86 -15.08 -25.52 -2.51
C ASP A 86 -15.41 -25.64 -4.00
N TYR A 87 -16.44 -24.94 -4.46
CA TYR A 87 -16.83 -24.89 -5.86
C TYR A 87 -17.36 -23.51 -6.28
N MET A 88 -17.33 -23.27 -7.59
CA MET A 88 -17.95 -22.12 -8.24
C MET A 88 -18.94 -22.59 -9.31
N ILE A 89 -20.10 -21.95 -9.39
CA ILE A 89 -21.10 -22.18 -10.43
C ILE A 89 -21.05 -21.03 -11.42
N VAL A 90 -20.85 -21.35 -12.69
CA VAL A 90 -20.87 -20.39 -13.80
C VAL A 90 -21.81 -20.95 -14.87
N ASN A 91 -22.75 -20.13 -15.34
CA ASN A 91 -23.77 -20.54 -16.31
C ASN A 91 -24.54 -21.82 -15.91
N GLY A 92 -24.75 -22.02 -14.60
CA GLY A 92 -25.44 -23.20 -14.04
C GLY A 92 -24.59 -24.48 -13.98
N VAL A 93 -23.31 -24.43 -14.35
CA VAL A 93 -22.36 -25.56 -14.28
C VAL A 93 -21.45 -25.39 -13.08
N LYS A 94 -21.28 -26.45 -12.28
CA LYS A 94 -20.40 -26.47 -11.11
C LYS A 94 -18.96 -26.82 -11.49
N TYR A 95 -18.00 -26.05 -11.00
CA TYR A 95 -16.56 -26.23 -11.14
C TYR A 95 -15.93 -26.36 -9.75
N GLU A 96 -15.23 -27.46 -9.50
CA GLU A 96 -14.54 -27.73 -8.24
C GLU A 96 -13.21 -26.96 -8.16
N ASN A 97 -12.77 -26.62 -6.94
CA ASN A 97 -11.51 -25.92 -6.71
C ASN A 97 -10.30 -26.75 -7.17
N GLU A 98 -9.45 -26.17 -8.01
CA GLU A 98 -8.27 -26.82 -8.60
C GLU A 98 -7.06 -26.83 -7.65
N ASN A 99 -7.07 -25.98 -6.62
CA ASN A 99 -5.94 -25.74 -5.75
C ASN A 99 -6.14 -26.31 -4.34
N ASN A 100 -5.50 -27.44 -4.05
CA ASN A 100 -5.55 -28.08 -2.72
C ASN A 100 -4.58 -27.41 -1.73
N GLY A 101 -5.08 -26.46 -0.94
CA GLY A 101 -4.39 -25.85 0.19
C GLY A 101 -3.87 -24.43 -0.04
N GLY A 102 -3.91 -23.94 -1.29
CA GLY A 102 -3.71 -22.55 -1.65
C GLY A 102 -5.02 -21.78 -1.86
N GLU A 103 -4.92 -20.56 -2.40
CA GLU A 103 -6.06 -19.76 -2.83
C GLU A 103 -6.97 -20.51 -3.80
N SER A 104 -8.28 -20.45 -3.58
CA SER A 104 -9.24 -21.18 -4.40
C SER A 104 -9.16 -20.72 -5.85
N THR A 105 -8.96 -21.66 -6.76
CA THR A 105 -8.73 -21.39 -8.18
C THR A 105 -9.71 -22.18 -9.03
N PHE A 106 -10.33 -21.52 -10.00
CA PHE A 106 -11.32 -22.11 -10.89
C PHE A 106 -11.04 -21.69 -12.33
N THR A 107 -10.88 -22.66 -13.23
CA THR A 107 -10.75 -22.42 -14.66
C THR A 107 -12.07 -22.75 -15.35
N VAL A 108 -12.77 -21.73 -15.86
CA VAL A 108 -14.15 -21.85 -16.36
C VAL A 108 -14.33 -21.26 -17.76
N PRO A 109 -15.11 -21.90 -18.64
CA PRO A 109 -15.56 -21.27 -19.89
C PRO A 109 -16.45 -20.06 -19.62
N ILE A 110 -16.30 -19.01 -20.43
CA ILE A 110 -17.14 -17.80 -20.41
C ILE A 110 -17.66 -17.49 -21.81
N ASP A 111 -18.84 -16.89 -21.90
CA ASP A 111 -19.49 -16.65 -23.20
C ASP A 111 -18.98 -15.39 -23.89
N THR A 112 -18.66 -14.34 -23.12
CA THR A 112 -18.27 -13.03 -23.64
C THR A 112 -17.50 -12.23 -22.61
N LEU A 113 -16.68 -11.28 -23.09
CA LEU A 113 -16.05 -10.23 -22.28
C LEU A 113 -16.79 -8.89 -22.38
N GLU A 114 -17.98 -8.86 -22.98
CA GLU A 114 -18.76 -7.63 -23.20
C GLU A 114 -19.87 -7.40 -22.17
N GLU A 115 -20.34 -8.48 -21.55
CA GLU A 115 -21.43 -8.46 -20.57
C GLU A 115 -20.92 -8.92 -19.20
N PRO A 116 -21.46 -8.39 -18.09
CA PRO A 116 -21.12 -8.87 -16.76
C PRO A 116 -21.43 -10.37 -16.59
N LEU A 117 -20.52 -11.10 -15.97
CA LEU A 117 -20.67 -12.52 -15.66
C LEU A 117 -21.16 -12.70 -14.22
N THR A 118 -22.29 -13.40 -14.04
CA THR A 118 -22.76 -13.80 -12.71
C THR A 118 -22.18 -15.17 -12.34
N VAL A 119 -21.59 -15.27 -11.15
CA VAL A 119 -21.02 -16.51 -10.61
C VAL A 119 -21.52 -16.76 -9.19
N ILE A 120 -21.62 -18.02 -8.79
CA ILE A 120 -21.97 -18.40 -7.41
C ILE A 120 -20.80 -19.16 -6.79
N GLY A 121 -20.21 -18.64 -5.72
CA GLY A 121 -19.15 -19.31 -4.97
C GLY A 121 -19.69 -19.92 -3.68
N ASP A 122 -19.44 -21.21 -3.45
CA ASP A 122 -19.73 -21.87 -2.17
C ASP A 122 -18.55 -21.72 -1.22
N THR A 123 -18.77 -21.03 -0.09
CA THR A 123 -17.75 -20.83 0.92
C THR A 123 -17.98 -21.69 2.15
N VAL A 124 -16.91 -22.36 2.58
CA VAL A 124 -16.85 -23.16 3.82
C VAL A 124 -16.13 -22.42 4.96
N ALA A 125 -15.86 -21.13 4.79
CA ALA A 125 -15.22 -20.30 5.81
C ALA A 125 -16.11 -20.10 7.05
N MET A 126 -17.43 -20.26 6.88
CA MET A 126 -18.41 -20.22 7.96
C MET A 126 -18.77 -21.65 8.34
N SER A 127 -19.14 -21.91 9.59
CA SER A 127 -19.38 -23.26 10.15
C SER A 127 -20.36 -24.16 9.37
N THR A 128 -21.08 -23.61 8.40
CA THR A 128 -21.88 -24.29 7.37
C THR A 128 -21.54 -23.70 5.99
N PRO A 129 -21.51 -24.51 4.91
CA PRO A 129 -21.31 -24.01 3.55
C PRO A 129 -22.40 -23.01 3.14
N HIS A 130 -22.02 -21.95 2.43
CA HIS A 130 -22.93 -20.94 1.89
C HIS A 130 -22.59 -20.61 0.43
N GLU A 131 -23.58 -20.79 -0.45
CA GLU A 131 -23.55 -20.28 -1.82
C GLU A 131 -23.84 -18.77 -1.83
N ILE A 132 -22.91 -18.00 -2.39
CA ILE A 132 -23.01 -16.53 -2.50
C ILE A 132 -22.88 -16.16 -3.98
N GLU A 133 -23.78 -15.30 -4.46
CA GLU A 133 -23.75 -14.76 -5.82
C GLU A 133 -22.85 -13.54 -5.92
N TYR A 134 -22.11 -13.45 -7.03
CA TYR A 134 -21.19 -12.36 -7.36
C TYR A 134 -21.35 -11.98 -8.84
N VAL A 135 -21.07 -10.72 -9.16
CA VAL A 135 -21.10 -10.16 -10.51
C VAL A 135 -19.69 -9.67 -10.86
N ILE A 136 -19.18 -10.14 -12.00
CA ILE A 136 -17.87 -9.81 -12.56
C ILE A 136 -18.09 -8.95 -13.80
N THR A 137 -17.52 -7.75 -13.84
CA THR A 137 -17.58 -6.87 -15.03
C THR A 137 -16.19 -6.73 -15.63
N TRP A 138 -16.08 -6.93 -16.94
CA TRP A 138 -14.82 -6.86 -17.69
C TRP A 138 -14.51 -5.43 -18.14
N ASN A 139 -13.30 -4.96 -17.91
CA ASN A 139 -12.85 -3.63 -18.34
C ASN A 139 -12.15 -3.75 -19.70
N LYS A 140 -12.50 -2.88 -20.67
CA LYS A 140 -11.93 -2.87 -22.04
C LYS A 140 -11.09 -1.60 -22.23
N ASP A 141 -9.86 -1.72 -22.74
CA ASP A 141 -9.00 -0.57 -23.05
C ASP A 141 -9.09 -0.13 -24.53
N GLY A 142 -9.26 1.20 -24.73
CA GLY A 142 -8.76 1.96 -25.90
C GLY A 142 -9.79 2.69 -26.80
N GLU A 143 -9.73 4.03 -26.81
CA GLU A 143 -10.37 5.05 -27.70
C GLU A 143 -11.85 5.46 -27.40
N ASP A 144 -12.26 6.72 -27.29
CA ASP A 144 -11.60 8.03 -27.28
C ASP A 144 -12.59 9.09 -26.73
N SER A 145 -12.22 9.75 -25.63
CA SER A 145 -12.55 11.16 -25.40
C SER A 145 -11.38 11.77 -24.65
N GLU A 146 -10.62 12.61 -25.34
CA GLU A 146 -9.40 13.27 -24.91
C GLU A 146 -9.56 14.02 -23.57
N GLU A 147 -8.94 13.47 -22.52
CA GLU A 147 -8.20 14.22 -21.48
C GLU A 147 -7.08 13.28 -20.98
N ASN A 148 -5.83 13.73 -21.08
CA ASN A 148 -4.63 12.91 -20.95
C ASN A 148 -4.39 12.33 -19.54
N ALA A 149 -3.98 11.06 -19.55
CA ALA A 149 -3.01 10.38 -18.70
C ALA A 149 -3.24 10.23 -17.17
N ASP A 150 -2.99 9.00 -16.72
CA ASP A 150 -2.41 8.62 -15.42
C ASP A 150 -3.39 8.34 -14.24
N THR A 151 -3.03 7.34 -13.43
CA THR A 151 -3.61 6.90 -12.14
C THR A 151 -5.08 6.43 -12.09
N SER A 152 -5.33 5.12 -11.90
CA SER A 152 -6.61 4.65 -11.34
C SER A 152 -6.55 3.28 -10.66
N ASN A 153 -6.06 3.26 -9.41
CA ASN A 153 -6.89 2.71 -8.32
C ASN A 153 -7.26 3.87 -7.37
N MET A 154 -7.62 5.01 -7.98
CA MET A 154 -8.21 6.15 -7.31
C MET A 154 -9.72 5.98 -7.34
N VAL A 155 -10.33 5.76 -6.19
CA VAL A 155 -11.74 6.12 -6.03
C VAL A 155 -11.78 7.63 -6.15
N LYS A 156 -12.18 8.15 -7.32
CA LYS A 156 -12.53 9.57 -7.45
C LYS A 156 -13.55 9.87 -6.36
N VAL A 157 -13.18 10.79 -5.48
CA VAL A 157 -14.04 11.37 -4.44
C VAL A 157 -15.32 11.85 -5.12
N SER A 158 -16.41 11.10 -5.02
CA SER A 158 -17.73 11.71 -5.12
C SER A 158 -17.85 12.64 -3.90
N ASP A 159 -18.25 13.90 -4.14
CA ASP A 159 -18.57 14.83 -3.06
C ASP A 159 -19.74 14.25 -2.26
N VAL A 160 -19.45 13.68 -1.09
CA VAL A 160 -20.47 13.24 -0.15
C VAL A 160 -21.08 14.50 0.43
N THR A 161 -22.22 14.90 -0.11
CA THR A 161 -22.99 16.03 0.41
C THR A 161 -24.07 15.50 1.35
N ILE A 162 -24.17 16.10 2.54
CA ILE A 162 -25.24 15.74 3.48
C ILE A 162 -26.52 16.46 3.06
N GLU A 163 -27.54 15.68 2.70
CA GLU A 163 -28.83 16.22 2.26
C GLU A 163 -29.42 17.19 3.30
N GLY A 164 -29.82 18.37 2.85
CA GLY A 164 -30.37 19.41 3.73
C GLY A 164 -29.34 20.32 4.40
N PHE A 165 -28.04 20.10 4.19
CA PHE A 165 -26.97 20.94 4.72
C PHE A 165 -26.13 21.55 3.60
N THR A 166 -25.72 22.81 3.76
CA THR A 166 -24.92 23.54 2.77
C THR A 166 -23.49 23.72 3.27
N PRO A 167 -22.47 23.27 2.52
CA PRO A 167 -21.07 23.53 2.85
C PRO A 167 -20.77 25.03 2.99
N LYS A 168 -19.93 25.38 3.97
CA LYS A 168 -19.49 26.77 4.23
C LYS A 168 -18.07 27.06 3.78
N GLY A 169 -17.30 26.03 3.54
CA GLY A 169 -15.91 26.11 3.14
C GLY A 169 -15.24 24.76 3.35
N GLU A 170 -13.95 24.74 3.09
CA GLU A 170 -13.11 23.56 3.23
C GLU A 170 -11.84 23.95 4.00
N LEU A 171 -11.21 22.99 4.65
CA LEU A 171 -9.87 23.20 5.18
C LEU A 171 -8.89 23.29 4.01
N GLU A 172 -8.14 24.39 3.94
CA GLU A 172 -7.13 24.60 2.91
C GLU A 172 -5.92 23.70 3.17
N LEU A 173 -5.56 22.89 2.16
CA LEU A 173 -4.43 21.98 2.16
C LEU A 173 -3.51 22.30 0.97
N ASP A 174 -2.21 22.37 1.23
CA ASP A 174 -1.19 22.71 0.23
C ASP A 174 -0.51 21.46 -0.36
N TYR A 175 -0.45 20.36 0.40
CA TYR A 175 0.33 19.16 0.04
C TYR A 175 -0.40 17.83 0.31
N ALA A 176 -1.22 17.73 1.34
CA ALA A 176 -1.94 16.50 1.67
C ALA A 176 -3.08 16.27 0.67
N THR A 177 -3.15 15.05 0.15
CA THR A 177 -4.22 14.63 -0.76
C THR A 177 -5.07 13.50 -0.18
N GLY A 178 -4.59 12.84 0.89
CA GLY A 178 -5.25 11.67 1.48
C GLY A 178 -6.48 11.98 2.33
N PHE A 179 -6.79 13.25 2.57
CA PHE A 179 -8.02 13.65 3.26
C PHE A 179 -8.58 14.98 2.77
N LYS A 180 -9.87 15.21 3.07
CA LYS A 180 -10.60 16.45 2.82
C LYS A 180 -11.47 16.77 4.04
N VAL A 181 -11.54 18.05 4.43
CA VAL A 181 -12.45 18.50 5.51
C VAL A 181 -13.39 19.55 4.96
N THR A 182 -14.68 19.23 4.91
CA THR A 182 -15.74 20.16 4.51
C THR A 182 -16.45 20.70 5.74
N ARG A 183 -16.56 22.03 5.84
CA ARG A 183 -17.15 22.74 6.99
C ARG A 183 -18.64 22.96 6.80
N TYR A 184 -19.42 22.75 7.85
CA TYR A 184 -20.84 23.12 7.91
C TYR A 184 -21.09 24.04 9.11
N ASP A 185 -22.33 24.55 9.26
CA ASP A 185 -22.68 25.45 10.38
C ASP A 185 -22.48 24.77 11.75
N ASP A 186 -22.75 23.47 11.84
CA ASP A 186 -22.84 22.76 13.13
C ASP A 186 -21.88 21.58 13.31
N PHE A 187 -21.22 21.15 12.25
CA PHE A 187 -20.33 19.98 12.24
C PHE A 187 -19.33 20.10 11.08
N ASP A 188 -18.29 19.27 11.11
CA ASP A 188 -17.36 19.09 9.99
C ASP A 188 -17.49 17.68 9.41
N LEU A 189 -17.36 17.56 8.10
CA LEU A 189 -17.28 16.27 7.41
C LEU A 189 -15.83 16.03 6.97
N VAL A 190 -15.19 15.04 7.56
CA VAL A 190 -13.86 14.58 7.18
C VAL A 190 -14.00 13.37 6.28
N LYS A 191 -13.40 13.42 5.10
CA LYS A 191 -13.24 12.27 4.22
C LYS A 191 -11.78 11.87 4.21
N ILE A 192 -11.50 10.61 4.51
CA ILE A 192 -10.14 10.05 4.46
C ILE A 192 -10.11 8.98 3.37
N GLU A 193 -9.20 9.13 2.42
CA GLU A 193 -8.99 8.17 1.35
C GLU A 193 -8.54 6.81 1.91
N ASN A 194 -9.08 5.73 1.36
CA ASN A 194 -8.84 4.36 1.82
C ASN A 194 -9.26 4.13 3.29
N SER A 195 -10.24 4.88 3.78
CA SER A 195 -10.71 4.82 5.17
C SER A 195 -12.21 5.01 5.29
N GLY A 196 -12.74 6.21 5.09
CA GLY A 196 -14.17 6.46 5.23
C GLY A 196 -14.53 7.93 5.42
N ASN A 197 -15.81 8.15 5.72
CA ASN A 197 -16.37 9.47 6.00
C ASN A 197 -16.69 9.60 7.48
N TYR A 198 -16.29 10.72 8.08
CA TYR A 198 -16.40 10.99 9.51
C TYR A 198 -17.08 12.33 9.76
N LEU A 199 -18.18 12.32 10.50
CA LEU A 199 -18.86 13.54 10.91
C LEU A 199 -18.39 13.94 12.31
N LEU A 200 -17.70 15.07 12.41
CA LEU A 200 -17.22 15.63 13.67
C LEU A 200 -18.24 16.62 14.19
N ILE A 201 -18.82 16.36 15.36
CA ILE A 201 -19.91 17.17 15.93
C ILE A 201 -19.75 17.32 17.43
N ASP A 202 -20.10 18.49 17.97
CA ASP A 202 -20.09 18.70 19.42
C ASP A 202 -21.09 17.74 20.10
N GLU A 203 -20.71 17.18 21.25
CA GLU A 203 -21.51 16.16 21.94
C GLU A 203 -22.93 16.60 22.31
N GLU A 204 -23.13 17.92 22.47
CA GLU A 204 -24.39 18.61 22.78
C GLU A 204 -25.33 18.73 21.57
N LYS A 205 -24.80 18.57 20.35
CA LYS A 205 -25.59 18.67 19.12
C LYS A 205 -26.05 17.29 18.67
N THR A 206 -27.17 17.26 17.96
CA THR A 206 -27.70 16.03 17.38
C THR A 206 -27.17 15.87 15.96
N PRO A 207 -26.60 14.71 15.57
CA PRO A 207 -26.20 14.49 14.19
C PRO A 207 -27.40 14.55 13.25
N PRO A 208 -27.20 14.86 11.96
CA PRO A 208 -28.27 14.81 10.95
C PRO A 208 -29.04 13.47 11.00
N LEU A 209 -30.37 13.51 10.84
CA LEU A 209 -31.22 12.31 10.94
C LEU A 209 -31.05 11.35 9.74
N ASN A 210 -30.68 11.88 8.58
CA ASN A 210 -30.51 11.12 7.33
C ASN A 210 -29.02 10.99 6.97
N LEU A 211 -28.18 10.60 7.92
CA LEU A 211 -26.81 10.24 7.58
C LEU A 211 -26.82 8.98 6.72
N LEU A 212 -25.98 8.96 5.70
CA LEU A 212 -25.70 7.74 4.95
C LEU A 212 -25.11 6.70 5.91
N ASP A 213 -25.45 5.43 5.74
CA ASP A 213 -24.98 4.32 6.59
C ASP A 213 -23.44 4.22 6.66
N GLU A 214 -22.74 4.87 5.74
CA GLU A 214 -21.28 4.88 5.60
C GLU A 214 -20.58 6.04 6.36
N VAL A 215 -21.31 6.86 7.10
CA VAL A 215 -20.73 7.99 7.87
C VAL A 215 -20.60 7.63 9.35
N THR A 216 -19.35 7.63 9.83
CA THR A 216 -19.05 7.44 11.26
C THR A 216 -19.16 8.77 12.01
N VAL A 217 -19.99 8.83 13.05
CA VAL A 217 -20.11 10.04 13.89
C VAL A 217 -19.06 10.03 15.00
N ILE A 218 -18.25 11.07 15.06
CA ILE A 218 -17.28 11.32 16.13
C ILE A 218 -17.74 12.53 16.92
N LYS A 219 -18.00 12.33 18.21
CA LYS A 219 -18.38 13.42 19.11
C LYS A 219 -17.16 14.14 19.65
N LYS A 220 -17.19 15.47 19.65
CA LYS A 220 -16.17 16.33 20.24
C LYS A 220 -16.59 16.81 21.64
N PRO A 221 -15.66 16.91 22.60
CA PRO A 221 -14.23 16.60 22.47
C PRO A 221 -13.93 15.09 22.44
N ALA A 222 -12.96 14.67 21.61
CA ALA A 222 -12.43 13.31 21.58
C ALA A 222 -11.26 13.15 22.57
N ASP A 223 -11.52 13.42 23.84
CA ASP A 223 -10.53 13.60 24.92
C ASP A 223 -10.14 12.32 25.68
N ARG A 224 -10.65 11.16 25.26
CA ARG A 224 -10.31 9.83 25.81
C ARG A 224 -9.98 8.90 24.67
N THR A 225 -9.07 9.33 23.80
CA THR A 225 -8.74 8.61 22.57
C THR A 225 -7.83 7.42 22.84
N TYR A 226 -8.10 6.30 22.17
CA TYR A 226 -7.20 5.16 22.01
C TYR A 226 -6.41 5.30 20.72
N LEU A 227 -5.10 5.59 20.85
CA LEU A 227 -4.22 5.80 19.72
C LEU A 227 -3.33 4.60 19.47
N VAL A 228 -3.51 3.97 18.30
CA VAL A 228 -2.71 2.83 17.85
C VAL A 228 -1.76 3.19 16.73
N SER A 229 -2.11 4.18 15.92
CA SER A 229 -1.17 4.72 14.94
C SER A 229 0.00 5.42 15.61
N THR A 230 1.21 4.89 15.44
CA THR A 230 2.43 5.52 15.98
C THR A 230 2.88 6.73 15.17
N SER A 231 2.58 6.79 13.87
CA SER A 231 2.91 7.94 12.99
C SER A 231 2.09 9.19 13.30
N ALA A 232 0.95 9.02 13.96
CA ALA A 232 0.06 10.12 14.36
C ALA A 232 0.51 10.82 15.66
N MET A 233 1.14 10.11 16.60
CA MET A 233 1.41 10.62 17.95
C MET A 233 2.25 11.89 17.96
N ASP A 234 3.32 11.96 17.16
CA ASP A 234 4.17 13.14 17.10
C ASP A 234 3.39 14.36 16.58
N LEU A 235 2.54 14.21 15.55
CA LEU A 235 1.71 15.30 15.04
C LEU A 235 0.67 15.77 16.08
N ILE A 236 0.06 14.82 16.80
CA ILE A 236 -0.90 15.09 17.87
C ILE A 236 -0.24 15.82 19.05
N ASP A 237 0.97 15.40 19.44
CA ASP A 237 1.73 16.09 20.48
C ASP A 237 2.10 17.51 20.05
N LYS A 238 2.64 17.68 18.83
CA LYS A 238 3.08 18.99 18.33
C LYS A 238 1.94 19.97 18.05
N CYS A 239 0.72 19.52 17.81
CA CYS A 239 -0.47 20.39 17.79
C CYS A 239 -1.05 20.65 19.19
N GLY A 240 -0.49 20.06 20.25
CA GLY A 240 -0.90 20.30 21.64
C GLY A 240 -2.12 19.49 22.08
N ALA A 241 -2.35 18.33 21.45
CA ALA A 241 -3.47 17.43 21.72
C ALA A 241 -3.06 16.12 22.43
N LEU A 242 -1.81 16.00 22.90
CA LEU A 242 -1.37 14.79 23.62
C LEU A 242 -2.26 14.46 24.83
N SER A 243 -2.77 15.48 25.52
CA SER A 243 -3.67 15.30 26.68
C SER A 243 -5.02 14.68 26.32
N ASP A 244 -5.41 14.68 25.05
CA ASP A 244 -6.65 14.07 24.55
C ASP A 244 -6.47 12.56 24.25
N ILE A 245 -5.23 12.06 24.34
CA ILE A 245 -4.87 10.65 24.16
C ILE A 245 -4.73 9.99 25.54
N LEU A 246 -5.70 9.16 25.92
CA LEU A 246 -5.71 8.46 27.20
C LEU A 246 -5.11 7.06 27.12
N LEU A 247 -5.25 6.40 25.95
CA LEU A 247 -4.89 5.00 25.77
C LEU A 247 -3.93 4.84 24.59
N SER A 248 -2.91 4.00 24.75
CA SER A 248 -1.91 3.72 23.72
C SER A 248 -1.94 2.27 23.25
N GLY A 249 -1.86 2.11 21.93
CA GLY A 249 -1.61 0.86 21.22
C GLY A 249 -0.18 0.32 21.38
N THR A 250 0.72 1.16 21.90
CA THR A 250 2.18 1.00 21.89
C THR A 250 2.72 1.12 23.31
N ARG A 251 3.70 0.29 23.65
CA ARG A 251 4.30 0.30 25.00
C ARG A 251 5.28 1.45 25.13
N GLU A 252 5.52 1.87 26.37
CA GLU A 252 6.53 2.90 26.69
C GLU A 252 7.90 2.60 26.07
N SER A 253 8.34 1.33 26.13
CA SER A 253 9.62 0.88 25.55
C SER A 253 9.70 0.98 24.03
N ASP A 254 8.55 1.05 23.36
CA ASP A 254 8.44 0.97 21.91
C ASP A 254 8.13 2.34 21.28
N TRP A 255 7.89 3.35 22.11
CA TRP A 255 7.76 4.74 21.67
C TRP A 255 9.13 5.34 21.37
N TYR A 256 9.19 6.19 20.34
CA TYR A 256 10.30 7.08 20.02
C TYR A 256 9.88 8.56 20.09
N VAL A 257 8.65 8.81 20.56
CA VAL A 257 8.14 10.14 20.92
C VAL A 257 8.32 10.29 22.42
N ASP A 258 9.20 11.17 22.86
CA ASP A 258 9.59 11.27 24.27
C ASP A 258 8.44 11.77 25.13
N GLU A 259 7.62 12.69 24.63
CA GLU A 259 6.44 13.17 25.34
C GLU A 259 5.42 12.05 25.62
N ALA A 260 5.29 11.08 24.70
CA ALA A 260 4.47 9.89 24.91
C ALA A 260 5.05 8.98 26.00
N LYS A 261 6.39 8.74 25.99
CA LYS A 261 7.06 7.97 27.06
C LYS A 261 6.86 8.62 28.42
N GLU A 262 7.06 9.93 28.49
CA GLU A 262 6.90 10.69 29.72
C GLU A 262 5.45 10.66 30.22
N ALA A 263 4.47 10.80 29.33
CA ALA A 263 3.05 10.65 29.67
C ALA A 263 2.74 9.25 30.21
N MET A 264 3.31 8.20 29.62
CA MET A 264 3.16 6.83 30.13
C MET A 264 3.81 6.62 31.49
N ALA A 265 5.03 7.14 31.68
CA ALA A 265 5.76 7.06 32.94
C ALA A 265 5.03 7.79 34.09
N ARG A 266 4.32 8.88 33.79
CA ARG A 266 3.46 9.60 34.75
C ARG A 266 2.09 8.94 34.98
N GLY A 267 1.68 8.02 34.10
CA GLY A 267 0.37 7.36 34.13
C GLY A 267 -0.76 8.15 33.47
N ASP A 268 -0.43 9.23 32.74
CA ASP A 268 -1.38 10.04 31.97
C ASP A 268 -1.82 9.32 30.68
N LEU A 269 -0.93 8.49 30.12
CA LEU A 269 -1.17 7.64 28.94
C LEU A 269 -1.04 6.15 29.32
N ILE A 270 -2.05 5.34 29.05
CA ILE A 270 -2.10 3.94 29.52
C ILE A 270 -2.02 2.97 28.35
N TYR A 271 -1.14 1.97 28.44
CA TYR A 271 -1.09 0.89 27.43
C TYR A 271 -2.37 0.04 27.46
N ALA A 272 -3.08 -0.04 26.34
CA ALA A 272 -4.38 -0.70 26.24
C ALA A 272 -4.42 -1.82 25.17
N GLY A 273 -3.30 -2.53 25.01
CA GLY A 273 -3.15 -3.58 23.99
C GLY A 273 -2.71 -3.00 22.65
N LYS A 274 -2.56 -3.83 21.62
CA LYS A 274 -2.12 -3.43 20.27
C LYS A 274 -3.27 -3.61 19.27
N TYR A 275 -3.15 -3.09 18.04
CA TYR A 275 -4.20 -3.16 17.01
C TYR A 275 -4.88 -4.54 16.84
N ARG A 276 -4.12 -5.65 16.95
CA ARG A 276 -4.66 -7.03 16.80
C ARG A 276 -5.14 -7.69 18.10
N ALA A 277 -4.87 -7.06 19.23
CA ALA A 277 -5.19 -7.58 20.57
C ALA A 277 -5.37 -6.40 21.54
N PRO A 278 -6.40 -5.56 21.34
CA PRO A 278 -6.73 -4.49 22.27
C PRO A 278 -7.28 -5.06 23.57
N ASP A 279 -7.04 -4.35 24.67
CA ASP A 279 -7.64 -4.63 25.97
C ASP A 279 -9.03 -3.97 26.02
N TYR A 280 -10.04 -4.69 25.50
CA TYR A 280 -11.40 -4.16 25.43
C TYR A 280 -11.98 -3.78 26.80
N GLU A 281 -11.62 -4.52 27.86
CA GLU A 281 -12.12 -4.24 29.22
C GLU A 281 -11.57 -2.89 29.70
N LEU A 282 -10.26 -2.68 29.57
CA LEU A 282 -9.63 -1.42 29.93
C LEU A 282 -10.12 -0.25 29.07
N ILE A 283 -10.25 -0.45 27.75
CA ILE A 283 -10.73 0.58 26.82
C ILE A 283 -12.13 1.06 27.21
N LEU A 284 -13.02 0.13 27.56
CA LEU A 284 -14.38 0.44 28.02
C LEU A 284 -14.40 1.07 29.41
N GLU A 285 -13.61 0.53 30.35
CA GLU A 285 -13.51 1.05 31.72
C GLU A 285 -13.08 2.53 31.73
N LYS A 286 -12.16 2.88 30.84
CA LYS A 286 -11.63 4.24 30.69
C LYS A 286 -12.53 5.16 29.88
N GLY A 287 -13.66 4.66 29.37
CA GLY A 287 -14.66 5.46 28.67
C GLY A 287 -14.15 6.02 27.34
N CYS A 288 -13.37 5.22 26.60
CA CYS A 288 -12.82 5.59 25.31
C CYS A 288 -13.91 6.12 24.36
N ASN A 289 -13.69 7.30 23.76
CA ASN A 289 -14.66 7.96 22.88
C ASN A 289 -14.21 8.05 21.42
N LEU A 290 -12.99 7.60 21.11
CA LEU A 290 -12.45 7.50 19.75
C LEU A 290 -11.29 6.51 19.72
N ALA A 291 -11.23 5.65 18.70
CA ALA A 291 -10.04 4.88 18.37
C ALA A 291 -9.41 5.43 17.08
N ILE A 292 -8.12 5.76 17.12
CA ILE A 292 -7.33 6.12 15.94
C ILE A 292 -6.40 4.95 15.61
N GLU A 293 -6.72 4.26 14.53
CA GLU A 293 -6.02 3.08 14.03
C GLU A 293 -5.16 3.43 12.80
N ASN A 294 -4.13 2.64 12.53
CA ASN A 294 -3.42 2.68 11.25
C ASN A 294 -3.96 1.59 10.30
N THR A 295 -3.48 1.57 9.06
CA THR A 295 -3.95 0.65 8.00
C THR A 295 -3.77 -0.84 8.32
N MET A 296 -2.95 -1.22 9.30
CA MET A 296 -2.81 -2.62 9.73
C MET A 296 -4.11 -3.20 10.28
N ILE A 297 -5.04 -2.35 10.74
CA ILE A 297 -6.36 -2.78 11.21
C ILE A 297 -7.17 -3.48 10.12
N TYR A 298 -6.89 -3.22 8.83
CA TYR A 298 -7.56 -3.91 7.72
C TYR A 298 -7.20 -5.40 7.62
N HIS A 299 -6.08 -5.82 8.20
CA HIS A 299 -5.75 -7.24 8.36
C HIS A 299 -6.43 -7.87 9.58
N GLU A 300 -7.06 -7.06 10.45
CA GLU A 300 -7.75 -7.48 11.67
C GLU A 300 -9.19 -6.91 11.69
N PRO A 301 -10.03 -7.17 10.66
CA PRO A 301 -11.34 -6.54 10.53
C PRO A 301 -12.28 -6.88 11.68
N ALA A 302 -12.07 -8.02 12.35
CA ALA A 302 -12.82 -8.41 13.54
C ALA A 302 -12.54 -7.46 14.73
N VAL A 303 -11.33 -6.91 14.84
CA VAL A 303 -11.00 -5.96 15.91
C VAL A 303 -11.70 -4.63 15.68
N LYS A 304 -11.64 -4.09 14.46
CA LYS A 304 -12.37 -2.86 14.07
C LYS A 304 -13.87 -3.01 14.33
N ALA A 305 -14.47 -4.08 13.81
CA ALA A 305 -15.89 -4.35 14.00
C ALA A 305 -16.26 -4.49 15.49
N LYS A 306 -15.37 -5.03 16.32
CA LYS A 306 -15.61 -5.14 17.76
C LYS A 306 -15.57 -3.79 18.47
N LEU A 307 -14.62 -2.91 18.15
CA LEU A 307 -14.59 -1.55 18.70
C LEU A 307 -15.87 -0.78 18.32
N GLU A 308 -16.33 -0.92 17.07
CA GLU A 308 -17.57 -0.31 16.59
C GLU A 308 -18.82 -0.89 17.25
N GLU A 309 -18.91 -2.22 17.43
CA GLU A 309 -19.98 -2.89 18.17
C GLU A 309 -20.08 -2.40 19.62
N LEU A 310 -18.94 -2.06 20.22
CA LEU A 310 -18.83 -1.48 21.55
C LEU A 310 -19.19 0.02 21.59
N GLY A 311 -19.56 0.62 20.46
CA GLY A 311 -19.94 2.03 20.36
C GLY A 311 -18.77 3.00 20.31
N ILE A 312 -17.55 2.50 20.06
CA ILE A 312 -16.35 3.34 19.92
C ILE A 312 -16.17 3.63 18.43
N PRO A 313 -16.25 4.89 17.98
CA PRO A 313 -15.96 5.22 16.60
C PRO A 313 -14.49 4.93 16.28
N VAL A 314 -14.23 4.33 15.13
CA VAL A 314 -12.88 3.99 14.67
C VAL A 314 -12.52 4.85 13.47
N LEU A 315 -11.52 5.71 13.61
CA LEU A 315 -10.91 6.46 12.52
C LEU A 315 -9.62 5.75 12.10
N VAL A 316 -9.54 5.32 10.84
CA VAL A 316 -8.29 4.78 10.29
C VAL A 316 -7.54 5.90 9.58
N GLU A 317 -6.38 6.27 10.12
CA GLU A 317 -5.52 7.27 9.48
C GLU A 317 -4.67 6.61 8.37
N THR A 318 -4.46 7.35 7.28
CA THR A 318 -3.80 6.85 6.07
C THR A 318 -2.64 7.77 5.65
N SER A 319 -2.07 8.52 6.59
CA SER A 319 -0.93 9.42 6.34
C SER A 319 0.28 8.68 5.75
N SER A 320 0.42 7.38 6.05
CA SER A 320 1.46 6.54 5.46
C SER A 320 1.38 6.37 3.94
N TYR A 321 0.24 6.69 3.33
CA TYR A 321 0.01 6.63 1.88
C TYR A 321 0.31 7.95 1.17
N GLU A 322 0.52 9.04 1.90
CA GLU A 322 1.01 10.29 1.31
C GLU A 322 2.40 10.05 0.70
N SER A 323 2.50 10.30 -0.60
CA SER A 323 3.78 10.21 -1.32
C SER A 323 4.64 11.44 -1.05
N HIS A 324 4.02 12.61 -0.85
CA HIS A 324 4.73 13.86 -0.59
C HIS A 324 5.09 13.97 0.91
N PRO A 325 6.35 14.22 1.29
CA PRO A 325 6.75 14.32 2.70
C PRO A 325 6.04 15.47 3.43
N LEU A 326 5.80 16.60 2.77
CA LEU A 326 5.02 17.69 3.36
C LEU A 326 3.51 17.38 3.42
N GLY A 327 3.02 16.47 2.59
CA GLY A 327 1.65 15.95 2.71
C GLY A 327 1.50 15.18 4.02
N ARG A 328 2.44 14.30 4.34
CA ARG A 328 2.49 13.61 5.65
C ARG A 328 2.51 14.59 6.83
N LEU A 329 3.31 15.65 6.72
CA LEU A 329 3.38 16.68 7.76
C LEU A 329 2.05 17.42 7.92
N GLU A 330 1.35 17.71 6.82
CA GLU A 330 0.11 18.49 6.81
C GLU A 330 -1.09 17.75 7.46
N TRP A 331 -0.98 16.43 7.68
CA TRP A 331 -1.95 15.70 8.51
C TRP A 331 -2.06 16.25 9.94
N ILE A 332 -1.09 17.05 10.41
CA ILE A 332 -1.23 17.83 11.65
C ILE A 332 -2.50 18.68 11.66
N LYS A 333 -2.92 19.22 10.51
CA LYS A 333 -4.14 20.04 10.39
C LYS A 333 -5.40 19.20 10.65
N LEU A 334 -5.44 17.93 10.21
CA LEU A 334 -6.55 17.02 10.52
C LEU A 334 -6.66 16.77 12.03
N TYR A 335 -5.54 16.50 12.70
CA TYR A 335 -5.52 16.35 14.16
C TYR A 335 -5.92 17.66 14.87
N GLY A 336 -5.54 18.81 14.31
CA GLY A 336 -6.03 20.12 14.73
C GLY A 336 -7.56 20.23 14.71
N VAL A 337 -8.21 19.79 13.63
CA VAL A 337 -9.68 19.77 13.53
C VAL A 337 -10.31 18.78 14.53
N LEU A 338 -9.73 17.59 14.66
CA LEU A 338 -10.24 16.51 15.50
C LEU A 338 -10.22 16.87 16.99
N PHE A 339 -9.16 17.52 17.45
CA PHE A 339 -8.92 17.85 18.86
C PHE A 339 -9.13 19.34 19.21
N ASN A 340 -9.76 20.11 18.31
CA ASN A 340 -9.98 21.56 18.46
C ASN A 340 -8.68 22.35 18.73
N LYS A 341 -7.61 22.01 18.02
CA LYS A 341 -6.26 22.62 18.03
C LYS A 341 -5.85 23.18 16.67
N GLU A 342 -6.81 23.63 15.87
CA GLU A 342 -6.55 24.07 14.49
C GLU A 342 -5.53 25.19 14.40
N LYS A 343 -5.59 26.16 15.33
CA LYS A 343 -4.65 27.28 15.34
C LYS A 343 -3.22 26.81 15.61
N GLU A 344 -3.05 25.95 16.61
CA GLU A 344 -1.75 25.39 16.98
C GLU A 344 -1.17 24.51 15.88
N ALA A 345 -2.02 23.69 15.24
CA ALA A 345 -1.64 22.88 14.09
C ALA A 345 -1.19 23.73 12.90
N GLU A 346 -1.95 24.76 12.55
CA GLU A 346 -1.65 25.69 11.45
C GLU A 346 -0.36 26.48 11.71
N ASP A 347 -0.20 27.02 12.93
CA ASP A 347 1.00 27.75 13.32
C ASP A 347 2.25 26.85 13.28
N TYR A 348 2.13 25.58 13.72
CA TYR A 348 3.22 24.61 13.64
C TYR A 348 3.60 24.28 12.19
N PHE A 349 2.60 23.95 11.37
CA PHE A 349 2.78 23.61 9.97
C PHE A 349 3.47 24.75 9.21
N ASN A 350 2.92 25.96 9.30
CA ASN A 350 3.46 27.14 8.61
C ASN A 350 4.89 27.48 9.05
N ARG A 351 5.22 27.27 10.34
CA ARG A 351 6.59 27.44 10.80
C ARG A 351 7.54 26.44 10.16
N LYS A 352 7.16 25.16 10.04
CA LYS A 352 7.98 24.14 9.36
C LYS A 352 8.13 24.41 7.86
N ILE A 353 7.06 24.86 7.18
CA ILE A 353 7.14 25.29 5.78
C ILE A 353 8.10 26.48 5.64
N LYS A 354 8.01 27.46 6.54
CA LYS A 354 8.90 28.62 6.55
C LYS A 354 10.37 28.27 6.77
N GLU A 355 10.64 27.28 7.63
CA GLU A 355 12.00 26.74 7.82
C GLU A 355 12.55 26.13 6.50
N LEU A 356 11.68 25.55 5.67
CA LEU A 356 12.02 24.96 4.37
C LEU A 356 11.98 25.91 3.17
N GLU A 357 11.36 27.10 3.30
CA GLU A 357 11.22 28.08 2.21
C GLU A 357 12.51 28.33 1.41
N PRO A 358 13.71 28.46 2.03
CA PRO A 358 14.94 28.64 1.26
C PRO A 358 15.19 27.50 0.25
N ILE A 359 15.00 26.25 0.69
CA ILE A 359 15.21 25.05 -0.13
C ILE A 359 14.09 24.94 -1.19
N LEU A 360 12.83 25.12 -0.78
CA LEU A 360 11.67 24.99 -1.67
C LEU A 360 11.66 26.05 -2.79
N ASN A 361 12.12 27.27 -2.50
CA ASN A 361 12.19 28.36 -3.47
C ASN A 361 13.40 28.26 -4.38
N GLU A 362 14.57 27.87 -3.84
CA GLU A 362 15.79 27.71 -4.63
C GLU A 362 15.70 26.50 -5.57
N LYS A 363 15.02 25.43 -5.13
CA LYS A 363 14.97 24.13 -5.82
C LYS A 363 16.38 23.68 -6.18
N PRO A 364 17.23 23.46 -5.15
CA PRO A 364 18.64 23.18 -5.37
C PRO A 364 18.82 21.93 -6.23
N ASP A 365 19.87 21.93 -7.03
CA ASP A 365 20.39 20.77 -7.74
C ASP A 365 21.90 20.78 -7.52
N THR A 366 22.36 19.90 -6.64
CA THR A 366 23.77 19.77 -6.26
C THR A 366 24.52 18.81 -7.19
N GLY A 367 23.80 18.02 -7.99
CA GLY A 367 24.35 16.91 -8.77
C GLY A 367 24.82 15.71 -7.94
N GLU A 368 24.69 15.76 -6.60
CA GLU A 368 25.15 14.70 -5.70
C GLU A 368 24.31 13.43 -5.86
N LYS A 369 24.94 12.31 -6.20
CA LYS A 369 24.30 11.00 -6.29
C LYS A 369 24.22 10.36 -4.90
N VAL A 370 23.01 10.05 -4.47
CA VAL A 370 22.71 9.62 -3.08
C VAL A 370 22.07 8.24 -3.06
N ALA A 371 22.61 7.34 -2.24
CA ALA A 371 21.99 6.05 -1.94
C ALA A 371 21.48 5.99 -0.49
N PHE A 372 20.23 5.56 -0.30
CA PHE A 372 19.61 5.36 1.01
C PHE A 372 19.21 3.88 1.17
N PHE A 373 19.81 3.19 2.13
CA PHE A 373 19.73 1.73 2.18
C PHE A 373 19.91 1.14 3.58
N HIS A 374 19.59 -0.13 3.76
CA HIS A 374 20.13 -0.93 4.86
C HIS A 374 20.47 -2.35 4.40
N VAL A 375 21.29 -3.05 5.20
CA VAL A 375 21.61 -4.46 4.96
C VAL A 375 20.64 -5.34 5.73
N THR A 376 19.90 -6.18 5.01
CA THR A 376 18.95 -7.13 5.60
C THR A 376 19.67 -8.26 6.34
N ALA A 377 18.95 -8.98 7.21
CA ALA A 377 19.50 -10.16 7.89
C ALA A 377 19.98 -11.27 6.94
N ALA A 378 19.46 -11.30 5.71
CA ALA A 378 19.87 -12.24 4.66
C ALA A 378 21.08 -11.74 3.83
N GLY A 379 21.63 -10.58 4.14
CA GLY A 379 22.76 -9.98 3.42
C GLY A 379 22.39 -9.24 2.13
N MET A 380 21.10 -9.18 1.76
CA MET A 380 20.62 -8.35 0.65
C MET A 380 20.57 -6.88 1.05
N ILE A 381 20.60 -5.99 0.05
CA ILE A 381 20.46 -4.55 0.25
C ILE A 381 19.00 -4.16 0.03
N ASN A 382 18.39 -3.56 1.05
CA ASN A 382 17.06 -2.97 0.94
C ASN A 382 17.19 -1.47 0.70
N VAL A 383 16.47 -0.98 -0.31
CA VAL A 383 16.48 0.42 -0.74
C VAL A 383 15.05 0.92 -0.91
N ARG A 384 14.87 2.24 -0.88
CA ARG A 384 13.57 2.86 -1.18
C ARG A 384 13.34 2.85 -2.69
N LYS A 385 12.09 2.70 -3.13
CA LYS A 385 11.77 2.83 -4.55
C LYS A 385 11.69 4.32 -4.94
N PRO A 386 11.97 4.68 -6.20
CA PRO A 386 11.61 5.99 -6.72
C PRO A 386 10.14 6.35 -6.42
N GLY A 387 9.87 7.63 -6.17
CA GLY A 387 8.55 8.13 -5.78
C GLY A 387 8.17 7.94 -4.30
N ASP A 388 8.99 7.24 -3.50
CA ASP A 388 8.82 7.16 -2.05
C ASP A 388 9.07 8.52 -1.36
N TYR A 389 8.46 8.73 -0.19
CA TYR A 389 8.64 9.99 0.55
C TYR A 389 10.11 10.27 0.92
N ILE A 390 10.93 9.24 1.18
CA ILE A 390 12.38 9.42 1.45
C ILE A 390 13.12 9.86 0.19
N THR A 391 12.84 9.24 -0.97
CA THR A 391 13.52 9.62 -2.22
C THR A 391 13.12 11.02 -2.65
N LYS A 392 11.85 11.41 -2.47
CA LYS A 392 11.40 12.79 -2.67
C LYS A 392 12.10 13.77 -1.72
N MET A 393 12.38 13.40 -0.47
CA MET A 393 13.16 14.27 0.43
C MET A 393 14.60 14.47 -0.04
N ILE A 394 15.23 13.43 -0.59
CA ILE A 394 16.56 13.53 -1.22
C ILE A 394 16.52 14.50 -2.41
N GLU A 395 15.53 14.35 -3.29
CA GLU A 395 15.35 15.22 -4.45
C GLU A 395 15.07 16.67 -4.03
N MET A 396 14.18 16.89 -3.05
CA MET A 396 13.86 18.22 -2.52
C MET A 396 15.09 18.90 -1.91
N ALA A 397 15.98 18.14 -1.26
CA ALA A 397 17.22 18.64 -0.71
C ALA A 397 18.30 18.94 -1.79
N GLY A 398 18.05 18.55 -3.04
CA GLY A 398 18.88 18.79 -4.21
C GLY A 398 19.84 17.67 -4.57
N GLY A 399 19.62 16.47 -4.05
CA GLY A 399 20.37 15.27 -4.41
C GLY A 399 19.64 14.44 -5.48
N HIS A 400 20.40 13.60 -6.19
CA HIS A 400 19.88 12.65 -7.17
C HIS A 400 19.87 11.25 -6.57
N TYR A 401 18.69 10.68 -6.39
CA TYR A 401 18.60 9.30 -5.90
C TYR A 401 19.25 8.34 -6.90
N PHE A 402 20.04 7.39 -6.40
CA PHE A 402 20.87 6.52 -7.25
C PHE A 402 20.08 5.61 -8.21
N LEU A 403 18.78 5.42 -7.95
CA LEU A 403 17.86 4.70 -8.84
C LEU A 403 16.98 5.68 -9.57
N GLU A 404 16.93 5.51 -10.89
CA GLU A 404 15.98 6.20 -11.75
C GLU A 404 14.60 5.55 -11.64
N ASP A 405 13.56 6.37 -11.82
CA ASP A 405 12.19 5.89 -11.99
C ASP A 405 12.05 5.35 -13.42
N ASP A 406 11.93 4.03 -13.55
CA ASP A 406 11.72 3.37 -14.84
C ASP A 406 10.23 3.27 -15.22
N GLY A 407 9.33 3.84 -14.40
CA GLY A 407 7.88 3.79 -14.59
C GLY A 407 7.27 2.40 -14.35
N ASP A 408 8.09 1.37 -14.08
CA ASP A 408 7.63 0.00 -13.82
C ASP A 408 7.36 -0.17 -12.31
N SER A 409 6.28 0.48 -11.86
CA SER A 409 5.79 0.37 -10.49
C SER A 409 5.06 -0.96 -10.25
N GLY A 410 5.72 -2.10 -10.54
CA GLY A 410 5.16 -3.46 -10.46
C GLY A 410 4.59 -3.88 -9.08
N ASN A 411 4.62 -3.00 -8.08
CA ASN A 411 3.71 -2.95 -6.93
C ASN A 411 3.89 -1.63 -6.14
N ALA A 412 2.86 -1.23 -5.37
CA ALA A 412 2.85 -0.06 -4.48
C ALA A 412 3.79 -0.15 -3.25
N LEU A 413 4.77 -1.07 -3.25
CA LEU A 413 5.72 -1.18 -2.15
C LEU A 413 6.71 -0.02 -2.18
N SER A 414 6.92 0.62 -1.04
CA SER A 414 7.83 1.76 -0.88
C SER A 414 9.32 1.38 -0.80
N SER A 415 9.64 0.08 -0.85
CA SER A 415 11.01 -0.42 -0.82
C SER A 415 11.16 -1.69 -1.65
N MET A 416 12.40 -2.03 -2.00
CA MET A 416 12.75 -3.29 -2.66
C MET A 416 14.08 -3.82 -2.15
N ASN A 417 14.29 -5.13 -2.32
CA ASN A 417 15.57 -5.78 -2.05
C ASN A 417 16.32 -5.98 -3.38
N MET A 418 17.62 -5.78 -3.35
CA MET A 418 18.54 -6.09 -4.45
C MET A 418 19.79 -6.79 -3.95
N GLN A 419 20.47 -7.49 -4.86
CA GLN A 419 21.74 -8.12 -4.55
C GLN A 419 22.81 -7.05 -4.34
N MET A 420 23.82 -7.37 -3.53
CA MET A 420 24.91 -6.42 -3.23
C MET A 420 25.68 -6.06 -4.50
N GLU A 421 25.85 -7.01 -5.41
CA GLU A 421 26.53 -6.81 -6.70
C GLU A 421 25.80 -5.78 -7.56
N ASP A 422 24.47 -5.89 -7.67
CA ASP A 422 23.64 -4.92 -8.40
C ASP A 422 23.67 -3.53 -7.74
N PHE A 423 23.62 -3.51 -6.40
CA PHE A 423 23.75 -2.27 -5.63
C PHE A 423 25.13 -1.62 -5.83
N TYR A 424 26.20 -2.41 -5.84
CA TYR A 424 27.55 -1.94 -6.09
C TYR A 424 27.68 -1.34 -7.50
N GLU A 425 27.13 -1.99 -8.52
CA GLU A 425 27.15 -1.48 -9.90
C GLU A 425 26.44 -0.13 -10.01
N LYS A 426 25.32 0.05 -9.30
CA LYS A 426 24.48 1.26 -9.41
C LYS A 426 24.86 2.39 -8.45
N ALA A 427 25.39 2.07 -7.27
CA ALA A 427 25.65 3.02 -6.18
C ALA A 427 27.12 3.09 -5.75
N GLY A 428 28.02 2.27 -6.34
CA GLY A 428 29.45 2.29 -5.98
C GLY A 428 30.14 3.64 -6.27
N ASP A 429 29.60 4.40 -7.23
CA ASP A 429 30.01 5.75 -7.58
C ASP A 429 29.19 6.85 -6.87
N ALA A 430 28.25 6.50 -5.99
CA ALA A 430 27.46 7.47 -5.24
C ALA A 430 28.38 8.37 -4.40
N ASP A 431 28.11 9.68 -4.47
CA ASP A 431 28.84 10.68 -3.71
C ASP A 431 28.55 10.59 -2.21
N ILE A 432 27.31 10.21 -1.88
CA ILE A 432 26.82 10.08 -0.51
C ILE A 432 26.06 8.77 -0.36
N ILE A 433 26.31 8.07 0.74
CA ILE A 433 25.51 6.92 1.14
C ILE A 433 24.96 7.12 2.55
N ILE A 434 23.68 6.79 2.74
CA ILE A 434 22.95 6.97 3.99
C ILE A 434 22.39 5.62 4.42
N TYR A 435 22.87 5.13 5.55
CA TYR A 435 22.41 3.89 6.16
C TYR A 435 21.16 4.13 7.03
N ASN A 436 20.11 3.37 6.76
CA ASN A 436 18.86 3.42 7.50
C ASN A 436 18.94 2.57 8.76
N SER A 437 19.44 3.16 9.84
CA SER A 437 19.54 2.52 11.16
C SER A 437 18.18 2.20 11.78
N THR A 438 17.12 2.94 11.40
CA THR A 438 15.76 2.73 11.92
C THR A 438 15.24 1.32 11.62
N ILE A 439 15.70 0.70 10.53
CA ILE A 439 15.32 -0.67 10.15
C ILE A 439 16.51 -1.62 10.26
N GLY A 440 17.70 -1.20 9.82
CA GLY A 440 18.90 -2.06 9.75
C GLY A 440 19.66 -2.25 11.07
N GLY A 441 19.18 -1.63 12.16
CA GLY A 441 19.89 -1.50 13.43
C GLY A 441 20.97 -0.43 13.38
N GLU A 442 21.27 0.18 14.53
CA GLU A 442 22.23 1.27 14.64
C GLU A 442 23.66 0.84 14.25
N ILE A 443 24.36 1.75 13.57
CA ILE A 443 25.80 1.68 13.29
C ILE A 443 26.44 2.99 13.75
N ALA A 444 27.64 2.91 14.32
CA ALA A 444 28.32 4.06 14.94
C ALA A 444 29.60 4.47 14.20
N SER A 445 30.07 3.66 13.25
CA SER A 445 31.33 3.90 12.52
C SER A 445 31.31 3.32 11.11
N ILE A 446 32.26 3.74 10.27
CA ILE A 446 32.49 3.11 8.97
C ILE A 446 32.86 1.64 9.14
N ASP A 447 33.62 1.28 10.17
CA ASP A 447 33.99 -0.11 10.45
C ASP A 447 32.75 -0.98 10.70
N ASP A 448 31.73 -0.48 11.42
CA ASP A 448 30.46 -1.20 11.60
C ASP A 448 29.73 -1.45 10.27
N LEU A 449 29.81 -0.50 9.32
CA LEU A 449 29.26 -0.67 7.98
C LEU A 449 30.05 -1.74 7.19
N LEU A 450 31.38 -1.73 7.28
CA LEU A 450 32.25 -2.72 6.63
C LEU A 450 32.04 -4.13 7.19
N ASP A 451 31.74 -4.24 8.49
CA ASP A 451 31.38 -5.50 9.15
C ASP A 451 30.05 -6.07 8.62
N LYS A 452 29.12 -5.21 8.16
CA LYS A 452 27.90 -5.66 7.47
C LYS A 452 28.22 -6.23 6.09
N ASN A 453 29.08 -5.56 5.32
CA ASN A 453 29.59 -6.06 4.04
C ASN A 453 30.92 -5.38 3.64
N PRO A 454 32.02 -6.14 3.44
CA PRO A 454 33.32 -5.55 3.14
C PRO A 454 33.40 -4.85 1.78
N LEU A 455 32.47 -5.09 0.86
CA LEU A 455 32.43 -4.42 -0.45
C LEU A 455 32.18 -2.91 -0.34
N PHE A 456 31.60 -2.43 0.77
CA PHE A 456 31.40 -0.99 0.99
C PHE A 456 32.72 -0.21 0.99
N LYS A 457 33.85 -0.85 1.33
CA LYS A 457 35.19 -0.23 1.29
C LYS A 457 35.51 0.38 -0.07
N ASP A 458 34.94 -0.16 -1.14
CA ASP A 458 35.23 0.28 -2.49
C ASP A 458 34.33 1.42 -3.00
N PHE A 459 33.30 1.79 -2.25
CA PHE A 459 32.39 2.88 -2.61
C PHE A 459 33.09 4.24 -2.55
N LYS A 460 32.76 5.12 -3.49
CA LYS A 460 33.26 6.51 -3.53
C LYS A 460 32.98 7.22 -2.21
N ALA A 461 31.73 7.24 -1.76
CA ALA A 461 31.32 7.86 -0.49
C ALA A 461 32.14 7.37 0.73
N VAL A 462 32.47 6.07 0.81
CA VAL A 462 33.28 5.53 1.91
C VAL A 462 34.73 6.01 1.83
N LYS A 463 35.32 6.04 0.63
CA LYS A 463 36.69 6.53 0.40
C LYS A 463 36.83 8.02 0.67
N GLU A 464 35.76 8.79 0.46
CA GLU A 464 35.71 10.25 0.68
C GLU A 464 35.14 10.63 2.05
N GLY A 465 34.73 9.65 2.87
CA GLY A 465 34.18 9.89 4.20
C GLY A 465 32.81 10.60 4.19
N ARG A 466 31.99 10.40 3.15
CA ARG A 466 30.64 10.96 3.01
C ARG A 466 29.58 9.89 3.28
N VAL A 467 29.74 9.21 4.42
CA VAL A 467 28.86 8.14 4.89
C VAL A 467 28.04 8.68 6.04
N TYR A 468 26.72 8.48 5.99
CA TYR A 468 25.81 8.90 7.04
C TYR A 468 24.94 7.74 7.53
N CYS A 469 24.39 7.86 8.72
CA CYS A 469 23.33 6.97 9.20
C CYS A 469 22.19 7.79 9.80
N THR A 470 20.97 7.25 9.80
CA THR A 470 19.82 7.88 10.48
C THR A 470 19.89 7.59 11.99
N GLU A 471 19.60 8.55 12.86
CA GLU A 471 19.56 8.33 14.32
C GLU A 471 18.16 8.02 14.88
N ARG A 472 17.12 8.55 14.23
CA ARG A 472 15.77 8.62 14.81
C ARG A 472 14.78 7.77 14.03
N ASN A 473 13.78 7.26 14.74
CA ASN A 473 12.69 6.52 14.13
C ASN A 473 11.73 7.48 13.39
N PHE A 474 12.10 7.82 12.15
CA PHE A 474 11.33 8.67 11.24
C PHE A 474 9.86 8.29 11.10
N PHE A 475 9.54 7.00 11.25
CA PHE A 475 8.17 6.54 11.14
C PHE A 475 7.27 7.06 12.27
N GLN A 476 7.81 7.26 13.48
CA GLN A 476 7.04 7.81 14.60
C GLN A 476 7.17 9.35 14.73
N GLN A 477 8.23 9.94 14.16
CA GLN A 477 8.53 11.37 14.25
C GLN A 477 8.27 12.11 12.92
N THR A 478 7.01 12.11 12.48
CA THR A 478 6.58 12.72 11.21
C THR A 478 6.94 14.20 11.09
N THR A 479 7.07 14.93 12.21
CA THR A 479 7.48 16.33 12.19
C THR A 479 8.96 16.55 11.89
N GLY A 480 9.77 15.50 12.01
CA GLY A 480 11.20 15.49 11.69
C GLY A 480 11.52 15.50 10.19
N LEU A 481 10.52 15.30 9.32
CA LEU A 481 10.73 15.25 7.87
C LEU A 481 11.31 16.56 7.32
N ALA A 482 10.87 17.71 7.83
CA ALA A 482 11.41 19.00 7.42
C ALA A 482 12.88 19.17 7.83
N ASP A 483 13.22 18.81 9.06
CA ASP A 483 14.58 18.91 9.57
C ASP A 483 15.52 17.95 8.83
N PHE A 484 15.02 16.77 8.43
CA PHE A 484 15.79 15.84 7.59
C PHE A 484 16.06 16.38 6.18
N ILE A 485 15.10 17.03 5.52
CA ILE A 485 15.36 17.71 4.23
C ILE A 485 16.46 18.77 4.39
N ILE A 486 16.43 19.52 5.49
CA ILE A 486 17.46 20.52 5.81
C ILE A 486 18.81 19.87 6.03
N ASP A 487 18.88 18.79 6.83
CA ASP A 487 20.12 18.06 7.09
C ASP A 487 20.71 17.47 5.81
N LEU A 488 19.88 16.88 4.95
CA LEU A 488 20.30 16.39 3.63
C LEU A 488 20.88 17.52 2.79
N ASN A 489 20.18 18.66 2.69
CA ASN A 489 20.67 19.80 1.92
C ASN A 489 22.02 20.31 2.44
N LYS A 490 22.22 20.33 3.76
CA LYS A 490 23.52 20.68 4.37
C LYS A 490 24.61 19.67 4.02
N ALA A 491 24.31 18.37 4.14
CA ALA A 491 25.24 17.29 3.81
C ALA A 491 25.67 17.32 2.34
N PHE A 492 24.74 17.65 1.43
CA PHE A 492 24.99 17.73 -0.02
C PHE A 492 25.87 18.94 -0.34
N ASN A 493 25.76 20.03 0.42
CA ASN A 493 26.57 21.23 0.26
C ASN A 493 27.85 21.24 1.11
N GLU A 494 28.26 20.09 1.66
CA GLU A 494 29.46 19.92 2.52
C GLU A 494 29.54 20.92 3.69
N LYS A 495 28.39 21.32 4.24
CA LYS A 495 28.35 22.17 5.43
C LYS A 495 28.56 21.28 6.66
N GLU A 496 29.74 21.36 7.28
CA GLU A 496 30.00 20.74 8.59
C GLU A 496 29.22 21.49 9.67
N GLU A 497 28.03 20.97 9.99
CA GLU A 497 27.12 21.49 11.01
C GLU A 497 26.56 20.35 11.85
N ASP A 498 26.01 20.68 13.03
CA ASP A 498 25.23 19.75 13.84
C ASP A 498 23.96 19.35 13.07
N PHE A 499 23.90 18.09 12.65
CA PHE A 499 22.72 17.47 12.04
C PHE A 499 21.73 17.04 13.13
N THR A 500 20.45 16.98 12.77
CA THR A 500 19.37 16.65 13.71
C THR A 500 18.92 15.19 13.61
N TYR A 501 18.91 14.63 12.40
CA TYR A 501 18.35 13.30 12.10
C TYR A 501 19.32 12.33 11.42
N ILE A 502 20.46 12.83 10.94
CA ILE A 502 21.54 12.00 10.40
C ILE A 502 22.82 12.25 11.18
N ASN A 503 23.68 11.23 11.23
CA ASN A 503 25.05 11.37 11.69
C ASN A 503 25.99 11.02 10.58
N LYS A 504 27.08 11.77 10.47
CA LYS A 504 28.23 11.37 9.68
C LYS A 504 28.99 10.28 10.42
N LEU A 505 29.37 9.22 9.71
CA LEU A 505 30.21 8.16 10.24
C LEU A 505 31.69 8.49 10.00
N ASP A 506 32.50 8.22 11.01
CA ASP A 506 33.96 8.35 10.97
C ASP A 506 34.66 7.00 10.67
#